data_AF-A0A2J6IHG8-F1
#
_entry.id   AF-A0A2J6IHG8-F1
#
_cell.length_a   1.000
_cell.length_b   1.000
_cell.length_c   1.000
_cell.angle_alpha   90.00
_cell.angle_beta   90.00
_cell.angle_gamma   90.00
#
_symmetry.space_group_name_H-M   'P 1'
#
loop_
_entity.id
_entity.type
_entity.pdbx_description
1 polymer ?
#
loop_
_entity_poly.entity_id
_entity_poly.type
_entity_poly.pdbx_seq_one_letter_code
_entity_poly.pdbx_strand_id
1 'polypeptide(L)' 'MVFSGYIKSRFFLLAALMLTFIFCSHHSKAQSPNWLWAKSAGSTYYDYGNGVCNDNNGNTYSTGYFSQSIT' A
#
# COMPACT_ATOMS: atom_id res chain seq x y z
N MET A 1 41.86 28.37 19.49
CA MET A 1 40.60 28.62 18.76
C MET A 1 40.18 27.47 17.82
N VAL A 2 41.10 26.80 17.12
CA VAL A 2 40.82 25.75 16.11
C VAL A 2 40.13 24.50 16.68
N PHE A 3 40.49 24.05 17.88
CA PHE A 3 39.92 22.85 18.52
C PHE A 3 38.42 22.96 18.83
N SER A 4 37.95 24.16 19.18
CA SER A 4 36.52 24.43 19.45
C SER A 4 35.67 24.35 18.16
N GLY A 5 36.25 24.77 17.02
CA GLY A 5 35.58 24.67 15.71
C GLY A 5 35.40 23.21 15.24
N TYR A 6 36.40 22.36 15.51
CA TYR A 6 36.34 20.93 15.16
C TYR A 6 35.22 20.19 15.91
N ILE A 7 35.05 20.48 17.20
CA ILE A 7 34.00 19.87 18.03
C ILE A 7 32.60 20.30 17.56
N LYS A 8 32.42 21.59 17.25
CA LYS A 8 31.16 22.13 16.71
C LYS A 8 30.80 21.52 15.36
N SER A 9 31.78 21.37 14.47
CA SER A 9 31.60 20.74 13.14
C SER A 9 31.18 19.26 13.27
N ARG A 10 31.83 18.48 14.14
CA ARG A 10 31.45 17.08 14.39
C ARG A 10 30.07 16.94 15.02
N PHE A 11 29.72 17.83 15.95
CA PHE A 11 28.39 17.85 16.55
C PHE A 11 27.30 18.12 15.50
N PHE A 12 27.54 19.08 14.59
CA PHE A 12 26.61 19.39 13.50
C PHE A 12 26.47 18.22 12.52
N LEU A 13 27.58 17.55 12.19
CA LEU A 13 27.58 16.38 11.30
C LEU A 13 26.80 15.21 11.91
N LEU A 14 26.98 14.95 13.21
CA LEU A 14 26.23 13.92 13.94
C LEU A 14 24.73 14.23 13.99
N ALA A 15 24.36 15.49 14.27
CA ALA A 15 22.97 15.91 14.29
C ALA A 15 22.30 15.75 12.90
N ALA A 16 23.01 16.11 11.82
CA ALA A 16 22.52 15.92 10.45
C ALA A 16 22.32 14.43 10.11
N LEU A 17 23.26 13.57 10.51
CA LEU A 17 23.13 12.11 10.35
C LEU A 17 21.92 11.56 11.10
N MET A 18 21.72 11.95 12.36
CA MET A 18 20.54 11.52 13.13
C MET A 18 19.23 11.99 12.48
N LEU A 19 19.20 13.21 11.95
CA LEU A 19 18.04 13.75 11.24
C LEU A 19 17.72 12.94 9.97
N THR A 20 18.74 12.59 9.18
CA THR A 20 18.56 11.76 7.97
C THR A 20 18.04 10.35 8.30
N PHE A 21 18.52 9.72 9.38
CA PHE A 21 18.02 8.42 9.81
C PHE A 21 16.54 8.48 10.21
N ILE A 22 16.11 9.52 10.93
CA ILE A 22 14.71 9.72 11.30
C ILE A 22 13.84 9.88 10.05
N PHE A 23 14.26 10.69 9.07
CA PHE A 23 13.53 10.87 7.82
C PHE A 23 13.48 9.61 6.93
N CYS A 24 14.57 8.82 6.88
CA CYS A 24 14.61 7.56 6.12
C CYS A 24 13.76 6.44 6.76
N SER A 25 13.50 6.50 8.06
CA SER A 25 12.76 5.45 8.79
C SER A 25 11.24 5.44 8.51
N HIS A 26 10.73 6.46 7.82
CA HIS A 26 9.28 6.67 7.61
C HIS A 26 8.69 6.08 6.32
N HIS A 27 9.38 5.16 5.61
CA HIS A 27 8.95 4.73 4.27
C HIS A 27 8.47 3.29 4.08
N SER A 28 8.30 2.51 5.16
CA SER A 28 7.79 1.14 5.04
C SER A 28 6.39 1.02 5.62
N LYS A 29 5.38 1.49 4.88
CA LYS A 29 3.98 1.16 5.17
C LYS A 29 3.72 -0.23 4.57
N ALA A 30 3.71 -1.27 5.39
CA ALA A 30 3.30 -2.64 5.02
C ALA A 30 1.77 -2.76 4.81
N GLN A 31 1.11 -1.68 4.39
CA GLN A 31 -0.33 -1.64 4.26
C GLN A 31 -0.72 -2.37 2.98
N SER A 32 -1.73 -3.23 3.06
CA SER A 32 -2.34 -3.84 1.89
C SER A 32 -2.70 -2.74 0.88
N PRO A 33 -2.36 -2.90 -0.42
CA PRO A 33 -2.69 -1.90 -1.42
C PRO A 33 -4.20 -1.66 -1.41
N ASN A 34 -4.62 -0.40 -1.29
CA ASN A 34 -6.02 -0.05 -1.45
C ASN A 34 -6.32 0.03 -2.96
N TRP A 35 -6.80 -1.08 -3.51
CA TRP A 35 -7.13 -1.19 -4.93
C TRP A 35 -8.43 -0.44 -5.26
N LEU A 36 -8.34 0.89 -5.44
CA LEU A 36 -9.49 1.76 -5.70
C LEU A 36 -10.28 1.40 -6.97
N TRP A 37 -9.64 0.73 -7.92
CA TRP A 37 -10.26 0.28 -9.17
C TRP A 37 -10.93 -1.10 -9.04
N ALA A 38 -10.55 -1.88 -8.03
CA ALA A 38 -11.06 -3.24 -7.86
C ALA A 38 -12.36 -3.20 -7.06
N LYS A 39 -13.41 -3.79 -7.62
CA LYS A 39 -14.67 -4.04 -6.91
C LYS A 39 -14.74 -5.53 -6.61
N SER A 40 -14.94 -5.89 -5.34
CA SER A 40 -15.25 -7.27 -4.97
C SER A 40 -16.71 -7.56 -5.29
N ALA A 41 -16.99 -8.75 -5.78
CA ALA A 41 -18.33 -9.30 -5.89
C ALA A 41 -18.27 -10.74 -5.38
N GLY A 42 -19.12 -11.07 -4.43
CA GLY A 42 -19.20 -12.38 -3.81
C GLY A 42 -20.12 -12.38 -2.60
N SER A 43 -20.20 -13.52 -1.93
CA SER A 43 -20.94 -13.74 -0.71
C SER A 43 -19.97 -13.87 0.47
N THR A 44 -20.51 -13.94 1.69
CA THR A 44 -19.74 -14.20 2.91
C THR A 44 -19.31 -15.68 3.04
N TYR A 45 -19.68 -16.52 2.07
CA TYR A 45 -19.43 -17.96 2.07
C TYR A 45 -18.80 -18.43 0.76
N TYR A 46 -18.68 -19.75 0.56
CA TYR A 46 -18.03 -20.30 -0.63
C TYR A 46 -18.78 -19.94 -1.92
N ASP A 47 -18.04 -19.33 -2.84
CA ASP A 47 -18.51 -19.04 -4.19
C ASP A 47 -17.57 -19.67 -5.22
N TYR A 48 -18.14 -20.07 -6.36
CA TYR A 48 -17.40 -20.68 -7.47
C TYR A 48 -17.72 -19.93 -8.77
N GLY A 49 -16.69 -19.38 -9.42
CA GLY A 49 -16.81 -18.75 -10.73
C GLY A 49 -16.73 -19.77 -11.87
N ASN A 50 -17.64 -19.65 -12.84
CA ASN A 50 -17.68 -20.50 -14.04
C ASN A 50 -17.19 -19.78 -15.29
N GLY A 51 -17.36 -18.46 -15.37
CA GLY A 51 -16.96 -17.68 -16.53
C GLY A 51 -17.21 -16.19 -16.38
N VAL A 52 -16.48 -15.41 -17.17
CA VAL A 52 -16.57 -13.94 -17.22
C VAL A 52 -16.63 -13.47 -18.67
N CYS A 53 -17.38 -12.41 -18.93
CA CYS A 53 -17.39 -11.73 -20.23
C CYS A 53 -17.60 -10.22 -20.08
N ASN A 54 -17.33 -9.50 -21.15
CA ASN A 54 -17.54 -8.06 -21.25
C ASN A 54 -18.50 -7.76 -22.41
N ASP A 55 -19.34 -6.74 -22.26
CA ASP A 55 -20.07 -6.16 -23.39
C ASP A 55 -19.24 -5.06 -24.08
N ASN A 56 -19.73 -4.57 -25.23
CA ASN A 56 -19.07 -3.50 -25.96
C ASN A 56 -19.10 -2.14 -25.23
N ASN A 57 -19.89 -2.01 -24.17
CA ASN A 57 -19.98 -0.80 -23.35
C ASN A 57 -19.02 -0.85 -22.17
N GLY A 58 -18.27 -1.94 -22.00
CA GLY A 58 -17.31 -2.14 -20.91
C GLY A 58 -17.93 -2.64 -19.60
N ASN A 59 -19.20 -3.06 -19.62
CA ASN A 59 -19.78 -3.76 -18.47
C ASN A 59 -19.17 -5.16 -18.36
N THR A 60 -18.90 -5.61 -17.13
CA THR A 60 -18.34 -6.93 -16.83
C THR A 60 -19.41 -7.81 -16.20
N TYR A 61 -19.56 -9.01 -16.74
CA TYR A 61 -20.49 -10.01 -16.25
C TYR A 61 -19.71 -11.24 -15.77
N SER A 62 -20.11 -11.79 -14.63
CA SER A 62 -19.57 -13.03 -14.07
C SER A 62 -20.71 -14.00 -13.81
N THR A 63 -20.45 -15.27 -14.04
CA THR A 63 -21.39 -16.36 -13.75
C THR A 63 -20.74 -17.37 -12.83
N GLY A 64 -21.55 -18.04 -12.01
CA GLY A 64 -21.04 -18.92 -10.97
C GLY A 64 -22.12 -19.42 -10.02
N TYR A 65 -21.69 -20.17 -9.02
CA TYR A 65 -22.50 -20.57 -7.88
C TYR A 65 -22.13 -19.72 -6.67
N PHE A 66 -23.14 -19.09 -6.08
CA PHE A 66 -22.97 -18.26 -4.88
C PHE A 66 -23.84 -18.85 -3.78
N SER A 67 -23.23 -19.15 -2.63
CA SER A 67 -23.95 -19.85 -1.56
C SER A 67 -24.90 -18.94 -0.78
N GLN A 68 -24.76 -17.61 -0.94
CA GLN A 68 -25.66 -16.60 -0.37
C GLN A 68 -25.80 -15.40 -1.32
N SER A 69 -26.60 -14.41 -0.91
CA SER A 69 -26.73 -13.14 -1.64
C SER A 69 -25.37 -12.48 -1.83
N ILE A 70 -25.12 -12.07 -3.07
CA ILE A 70 -23.93 -11.32 -3.48
C ILE A 70 -24.07 -9.89 -2.96
N THR A 71 -23.02 -9.35 -2.36
CA THR A 71 -22.91 -7.94 -1.94
C THR A 71 -21.75 -7.24 -2.63
#